data_AF-G7GFL7-F1
#
_entry.id   AF-G7GFL7-F1
#
_cell.length_a   1.000
_cell.length_b   1.000
_cell.length_c   1.000
_cell.angle_alpha   90.00
_cell.angle_beta   90.00
_cell.angle_gamma   90.00
#
_symmetry.space_group_name_H-M   'P 1'
#
loop_
_entity.id
_entity.type
_entity.pdbx_description
1 polymer ?
#
loop_
_entity_poly.entity_id
_entity_poly.type
_entity_poly.pdbx_seq_one_letter_code
_entity_poly.pdbx_strand_id
1 'polypeptide(L)' 'MQIEIKRIYDPVNESDGMRVLVDRLWPRGISKERAHLDLWLKEIAPSNALRKQFCHQAEH' A
#
# COMPACT_ATOMS: atom_id res chain seq x y z
N MET A 1 -14.75 -13.97 -1.10
CA MET A 1 -13.39 -13.41 -1.03
C MET A 1 -13.54 -11.99 -0.52
N GLN A 2 -13.01 -11.69 0.67
CA GLN A 2 -13.10 -10.37 1.30
C GLN A 2 -11.77 -9.65 1.10
N ILE A 3 -11.82 -8.36 0.75
CA ILE A 3 -10.63 -7.50 0.62
C ILE A 3 -10.81 -6.38 1.64
N GLU A 4 -9.82 -6.23 2.52
CA GLU A 4 -9.82 -5.20 3.55
C GLU A 4 -8.71 -4.20 3.27
N ILE A 5 -8.96 -2.95 3.65
CA ILE A 5 -7.97 -1.87 3.54
C ILE A 5 -7.42 -1.60 4.94
N LYS A 6 -6.10 -1.71 5.06
CA LYS A 6 -5.37 -1.42 6.29
C LYS A 6 -4.20 -0.50 6.00
N ARG A 7 -3.93 0.49 6.86
CA ARG A 7 -2.78 1.36 6.63
C ARG A 7 -1.52 0.60 7.00
N ILE A 8 -0.46 0.79 6.22
CA ILE A 8 0.85 0.17 6.49
C ILE A 8 1.51 0.67 7.79
N TYR A 9 0.97 1.73 8.39
CA TYR A 9 1.38 2.26 9.68
C TYR A 9 0.69 1.59 10.87
N ASP A 10 -0.46 0.95 10.63
CA ASP A 10 -1.22 0.24 11.66
C ASP A 10 -0.47 -1.04 12.06
N PRO A 11 -0.58 -1.47 13.33
CA PRO A 11 0.09 -2.67 13.80
C PRO A 11 -0.42 -3.92 13.07
N VAL A 12 0.47 -4.85 12.80
CA VAL A 12 0.15 -6.15 12.20
C VAL A 12 -0.76 -6.94 13.14
N ASN A 13 -1.77 -7.63 12.59
CA ASN A 13 -2.67 -8.49 13.35
C ASN A 13 -2.67 -9.89 12.73
N GLU A 14 -2.81 -10.93 13.56
CA GLU A 14 -2.90 -12.33 13.13
C GLU A 14 -4.09 -12.58 12.19
N SER A 15 -5.15 -11.77 12.30
CA SER A 15 -6.32 -11.82 11.43
C SER A 15 -6.14 -11.14 10.07
N ASP A 16 -5.00 -10.47 9.83
CA ASP A 16 -4.75 -9.77 8.55
C ASP A 16 -4.65 -10.74 7.35
N GLY A 17 -4.40 -12.02 7.60
CA GLY A 17 -4.20 -13.02 6.55
C GLY A 17 -3.05 -12.63 5.61
N MET A 18 -3.31 -12.62 4.31
CA MET A 18 -2.32 -12.24 3.29
C MET A 18 -2.26 -10.72 3.10
N ARG A 19 -1.10 -10.14 3.34
CA ARG A 19 -0.85 -8.70 3.30
C ARG A 19 -0.09 -8.32 2.03
N VAL A 20 -0.77 -7.58 1.16
CA VAL A 20 -0.23 -7.17 -0.14
C VAL A 20 -0.09 -5.65 -0.21
N LEU A 21 1.10 -5.18 -0.57
CA LEU A 21 1.34 -3.78 -0.91
C LEU A 21 1.17 -3.58 -2.41
N VAL A 22 0.27 -2.69 -2.80
CA VAL A 22 -0.03 -2.33 -4.20
C VAL A 22 0.40 -0.91 -4.55
N ASP A 23 1.21 -0.29 -3.69
CA ASP A 23 1.80 1.02 -3.94
C ASP A 23 3.17 0.88 -4.60
N ARG A 24 3.49 1.79 -5.53
CA ARG A 24 4.78 1.74 -6.23
C ARG A 24 5.94 2.20 -5.36
N LEU A 25 5.66 3.06 -4.37
CA LEU A 25 6.63 3.62 -3.46
C LEU A 25 6.57 2.89 -2.12
N TRP A 26 7.75 2.61 -1.57
CA TRP A 26 7.83 2.07 -0.22
C TRP A 26 7.45 3.17 0.79
N PRO A 27 6.62 2.86 1.82
CA PRO A 27 6.26 3.83 2.85
C PRO A 27 7.48 4.28 3.66
N ARG A 28 7.54 5.59 3.91
CA ARG A 28 8.62 6.18 4.72
C ARG A 28 8.50 5.72 6.18
N GLY A 29 9.64 5.45 6.81
CA GLY A 29 9.72 5.09 8.23
C GLY A 29 9.25 3.67 8.58
N ILE A 30 8.98 2.83 7.58
CA ILE A 30 8.60 1.44 7.77
C ILE A 30 9.73 0.55 7.26
N SER A 31 10.22 -0.36 8.09
CA SER A 31 11.16 -1.40 7.65
C SER A 31 10.40 -2.56 7.00
N LYS A 32 11.08 -3.41 6.22
CA LYS A 32 10.44 -4.58 5.59
C LYS A 32 9.92 -5.57 6.63
N GLU A 33 10.67 -5.73 7.72
CA GLU A 33 10.34 -6.62 8.84
C GLU A 33 9.07 -6.12 9.53
N ARG A 34 9.01 -4.81 9.84
CA ARG A 34 7.81 -4.19 10.42
C ARG A 34 6.61 -4.27 9.46
N ALA A 35 6.86 -4.12 8.17
CA ALA A 35 5.79 -4.15 7.17
C ALA A 35 5.10 -5.50 7.11
N HIS A 36 5.80 -6.62 7.38
CA HIS A 36 5.28 -8.00 7.40
C HIS A 36 4.31 -8.26 6.24
N LEU A 37 4.77 -7.95 5.03
CA LEU A 37 4.03 -8.12 3.79
C LEU A 37 4.41 -9.45 3.15
N ASP A 38 3.42 -10.17 2.66
CA ASP A 38 3.62 -11.40 1.88
C ASP A 38 4.01 -11.06 0.44
N LEU A 39 3.53 -9.92 -0.07
CA LEU A 39 3.74 -9.55 -1.46
C LEU A 39 3.79 -8.03 -1.68
N TRP A 40 4.64 -7.61 -2.61
CA TRP A 40 4.70 -6.23 -3.10
C TRP A 40 4.49 -6.21 -4.62
N LEU A 41 3.26 -5.95 -5.05
CA LEU A 41 2.85 -5.95 -6.45
C LEU A 41 3.02 -4.57 -7.09
N LYS A 42 4.27 -4.22 -7.41
CA LYS A 42 4.60 -2.94 -8.06
C LYS A 42 4.00 -2.76 -9.45
N GLU A 43 3.72 -3.86 -10.14
CA GLU A 43 3.28 -3.86 -11.55
C GLU A 43 1.81 -3.46 -11.70
N ILE A 44 0.99 -3.69 -10.67
CA ILE A 44 -0.40 -3.25 -10.64
C ILE A 44 -0.56 -1.87 -9.99
N ALA A 45 0.53 -1.30 -9.47
CA ALA A 45 0.49 0.00 -8.84
C ALA A 45 0.23 1.11 -9.87
N PRO A 46 -0.40 2.23 -9.47
CA PRO A 46 -0.62 3.36 -10.36
C PRO A 46 0.69 3.86 -11.00
N SER A 47 0.66 4.11 -12.29
CA SER A 47 1.82 4.66 -13.02
C SER A 47 2.21 6.02 -12.47
N ASN A 48 3.46 6.44 -12.70
CA ASN A 48 3.93 7.77 -12.28
C ASN A 48 3.09 8.91 -12.90
N ALA A 49 2.65 8.73 -14.15
CA ALA A 49 1.78 9.70 -14.83
C ALA A 49 0.42 9.78 -14.13
N LEU A 50 -0.20 8.64 -13.84
CA LEU A 50 -1.49 8.57 -13.16
C LEU A 50 -1.41 9.16 -11.74
N ARG A 51 -0.34 8.86 -10.99
CA ARG A 51 -0.10 9.46 -9.66
C ARG A 51 -0.03 10.98 -9.71
N LYS A 52 0.65 11.56 -10.71
CA LYS A 52 0.70 13.02 -10.87
C LYS A 52 -0.69 13.57 -11.15
N GLN A 53 -1.42 13.02 -12.12
CA GLN A 53 -2.76 13.50 -12.47
C GLN A 53 -3.74 13.41 -11.29
N PHE A 54 -3.71 12.31 -10.53
CA PHE A 54 -4.62 12.09 -9.41
C PHE A 54 -4.28 12.94 -8.16
N CYS A 55 -2.99 13.15 -7.86
CA CYS A 55 -2.57 14.02 -6.75
C CYS A 55 -2.81 15.53 -7.01
N HIS A 56 -3.27 15.92 -8.21
CA HIS A 56 -3.56 17.32 -8.55
C HIS A 56 -5.05 17.71 -8.45
N GLN A 57 -5.93 16.79 -8.06
CA GLN A 57 -7.30 17.16 -7.68
C GLN A 57 -7.33 17.45 -6.17
N ALA A 58 -7.13 18.72 -5.81
CA ALA A 58 -7.67 19.20 -4.54
C ALA A 58 -9.19 19.04 -4.63
N GLU A 59 -9.79 18.39 -3.64
CA GLU A 59 -11.24 18.32 -3.51
C GLU A 59 -11.78 19.77 -3.49
N HIS A 60 -12.72 20.07 -4.40
CA HIS A 60 -13.52 21.29 -4.36
C HIS A 60 -14.75 21.05 -3.47
#